data_AF-A0A8J6M232-F1
#
_entry.id   AF-A0A8J6M232-F1
#
_cell.length_a   1.000
_cell.length_b   1.000
_cell.length_c   1.000
_cell.angle_alpha   90.00
_cell.angle_beta   90.00
_cell.angle_gamma   90.00
#
_symmetry.space_group_name_H-M   'P 1'
#
loop_
_entity.id
_entity.type
_entity.pdbx_description
1 polymer ?
#
loop_
_entity_poly.entity_id
_entity_poly.type
_entity_poly.pdbx_seq_one_letter_code
_entity_poly.pdbx_strand_id
1 'polypeptide(L)'
;MTGAQLLDAQVQEKRRYALLSELFDLTKQLAEAVDRNDEVTIQMLLSMREGPLAQMRQVEKNLTRQRSSLSEEDGRRLAELLSGAQAQRQEENALSGQVGTNRRLLGQLVELDKRVNKKVTREKSVYQ
;
A
#
# COMPACT_ATOMS: atom_id res chain seq x y z
N MET A 1 21.60 2.90 11.50
CA MET A 1 21.12 2.20 10.29
C MET A 1 22.14 2.43 9.20
N THR A 2 22.52 1.39 8.48
CA THR A 2 23.44 1.51 7.34
C THR A 2 22.68 1.89 6.05
N GLY A 3 23.41 2.42 5.06
CA GLY A 3 22.83 2.70 3.74
C GLY A 3 22.24 1.46 3.06
N ALA A 4 22.83 0.27 3.26
CA ALA A 4 22.30 -0.99 2.74
C ALA A 4 20.94 -1.35 3.37
N GLN A 5 20.80 -1.18 4.69
CA GLN A 5 19.52 -1.41 5.38
C GLN A 5 18.43 -0.44 4.89
N LEU A 6 18.79 0.83 4.68
CA LEU A 6 17.85 1.81 4.11
C LEU A 6 17.43 1.45 2.68
N LEU A 7 18.38 0.98 1.87
CA LEU A 7 18.11 0.55 0.50
C LEU A 7 17.17 -0.66 0.46
N ASP A 8 17.39 -1.67 1.31
CA ASP A 8 16.52 -2.85 1.39
C ASP A 8 15.08 -2.46 1.73
N ALA A 9 14.89 -1.56 2.70
CA ALA A 9 13.58 -1.04 3.05
C ALA A 9 12.97 -0.24 1.88
N GLN A 10 13.78 0.55 1.18
CA GLN A 10 13.33 1.32 0.02
C GLN A 10 12.88 0.40 -1.12
N VAL A 11 13.57 -0.72 -1.36
CA VAL A 11 13.16 -1.71 -2.37
C VAL A 11 11.79 -2.32 -2.02
N GLN A 12 11.56 -2.65 -0.74
CA GLN A 12 10.24 -3.12 -0.30
C GLN A 12 9.15 -2.05 -0.48
N GLU A 13 9.44 -0.79 -0.17
CA GLU A 13 8.48 0.31 -0.37
C GLU A 13 8.24 0.61 -1.87
N LYS A 14 9.23 0.44 -2.76
CA LYS A 14 8.99 0.50 -4.21
C LYS A 14 8.11 -0.64 -4.69
N ARG A 15 8.29 -1.84 -4.14
CA ARG A 15 7.38 -2.97 -4.42
C ARG A 15 5.97 -2.70 -3.92
N ARG A 16 5.83 -2.12 -2.72
CA ARG A 16 4.55 -1.66 -2.18
C ARG A 16 3.85 -0.68 -3.11
N TYR A 17 4.59 0.28 -3.68
CA TYR A 17 4.06 1.23 -4.65
C TYR A 17 3.45 0.55 -5.88
N ALA A 18 4.16 -0.41 -6.47
CA ALA A 18 3.68 -1.14 -7.64
C ALA A 18 2.38 -1.89 -7.33
N LEU A 19 2.32 -2.56 -6.17
CA LEU A 19 1.13 -3.27 -5.71
C LEU A 19 -0.04 -2.33 -5.40
N LEU A 20 0.22 -1.16 -4.80
CA LEU A 20 -0.80 -0.14 -4.58
C LEU A 20 -1.34 0.41 -5.91
N SER A 21 -0.48 0.58 -6.91
CA SER A 21 -0.87 1.05 -8.23
C SER A 21 -1.77 0.03 -8.93
N GLU A 22 -1.38 -1.25 -8.88
CA GLU A 22 -2.20 -2.36 -9.42
C GLU A 22 -3.56 -2.43 -8.72
N LEU A 23 -3.61 -2.34 -7.39
CA LEU A 23 -4.86 -2.29 -6.64
C LEU A 23 -5.71 -1.08 -6.99
N PHE A 24 -5.09 0.08 -7.24
CA PHE A 24 -5.77 1.29 -7.67
C PHE A 24 -6.44 1.10 -9.03
N ASP A 25 -5.71 0.56 -10.01
CA ASP A 25 -6.24 0.30 -11.34
C ASP A 25 -7.37 -0.74 -11.32
N LEU A 26 -7.22 -1.83 -10.56
CA LEU A 26 -8.29 -2.81 -10.34
C LEU A 26 -9.51 -2.18 -9.68
N THR A 27 -9.33 -1.23 -8.77
CA THR A 27 -10.44 -0.51 -8.12
C THR A 27 -11.14 0.44 -9.06
N LYS A 28 -10.41 1.10 -9.95
CA LYS A 28 -11.00 1.93 -11.00
C LYS A 28 -11.82 1.09 -11.98
N GLN A 29 -11.27 -0.02 -12.45
CA GLN A 29 -11.99 -0.94 -13.34
C GLN A 29 -13.23 -1.51 -12.65
N LEU A 30 -13.16 -1.80 -11.34
CA LEU A 30 -14.30 -2.28 -10.58
C LEU A 30 -15.41 -1.21 -10.51
N ALA A 31 -15.04 0.06 -10.30
CA ALA A 31 -15.99 1.16 -10.32
C ALA A 31 -16.76 1.22 -11.65
N GLU A 32 -16.04 1.10 -12.77
CA GLU A 32 -16.62 1.12 -14.11
C GLU A 32 -17.51 -0.10 -14.38
N ALA A 33 -17.10 -1.29 -13.93
CA ALA A 33 -17.90 -2.51 -14.06
C ALA A 33 -19.20 -2.44 -13.24
N VAL A 34 -19.13 -1.88 -12.04
CA VAL A 34 -20.31 -1.59 -11.20
C VAL A 34 -21.25 -0.61 -11.88
N ASP A 35 -20.73 0.47 -12.46
CA ASP A 35 -21.56 1.44 -13.19
C ASP A 35 -22.25 0.83 -14.42
N ARG A 36 -21.67 -0.23 -15.01
CA ARG A 36 -22.26 -1.01 -16.12
C ARG A 36 -23.14 -2.18 -15.68
N ASN A 37 -23.25 -2.47 -14.38
CA ASN A 37 -23.86 -3.68 -13.83
C ASN A 37 -23.32 -5.00 -14.45
N ASP A 38 -22.02 -5.04 -14.74
CA ASP A 38 -21.36 -6.22 -15.32
C ASP A 38 -20.88 -7.17 -14.22
N GLU A 39 -21.77 -8.06 -13.78
CA GLU A 39 -21.52 -8.98 -12.66
C GLU A 39 -20.34 -9.92 -12.91
N VAL A 40 -20.14 -10.38 -14.15
CA VAL A 40 -19.03 -11.29 -14.50
C VAL A 40 -17.69 -10.57 -14.34
N THR A 41 -17.58 -9.35 -14.87
CA THR A 41 -16.37 -8.54 -14.73
C THR A 41 -16.13 -8.14 -13.27
N ILE A 42 -17.18 -7.84 -12.50
CA ILE A 42 -17.08 -7.56 -11.06
C ILE A 42 -16.44 -8.74 -10.32
N GLN A 43 -16.94 -9.97 -10.51
CA GLN A 43 -16.39 -11.16 -9.83
C GLN A 43 -14.96 -11.46 -10.25
N MET A 44 -14.64 -11.29 -11.53
CA MET A 44 -13.28 -11.43 -12.04
C MET A 44 -12.32 -10.45 -11.37
N LEU A 45 -12.67 -9.15 -11.33
CA LEU A 45 -11.84 -8.11 -10.73
C LEU A 45 -11.64 -8.29 -9.23
N LEU A 46 -12.66 -8.78 -8.50
CA LEU A 46 -12.53 -9.12 -7.09
C LEU A 46 -11.53 -10.25 -6.87
N SER A 47 -11.60 -11.32 -7.66
CA SER A 47 -10.65 -12.45 -7.61
C SER A 47 -9.21 -12.01 -7.90
N MET A 48 -9.03 -11.12 -8.89
CA MET A 48 -7.71 -10.60 -9.26
C MET A 48 -7.02 -9.81 -8.13
N ARG A 49 -7.77 -9.23 -7.19
CA ARG A 49 -7.19 -8.48 -6.06
C ARG A 49 -6.47 -9.38 -5.05
N GLU A 50 -6.78 -10.68 -5.00
CA GLU A 50 -6.19 -11.58 -4.01
C GLU A 50 -4.66 -11.67 -4.15
N GLY A 51 -4.18 -11.73 -5.39
CA GLY A 51 -2.75 -11.77 -5.73
C GLY A 51 -1.95 -10.59 -5.16
N PRO A 52 -2.26 -9.33 -5.56
CA PRO A 52 -1.55 -8.17 -5.05
C PRO A 52 -1.71 -7.99 -3.53
N LEU A 53 -2.86 -8.33 -2.94
CA LEU A 53 -3.04 -8.29 -1.48
C LEU A 53 -2.16 -9.33 -0.76
N ALA A 54 -2.00 -10.53 -1.31
CA ALA A 54 -1.10 -11.54 -0.77
C ALA A 54 0.36 -11.08 -0.82
N GLN A 55 0.77 -10.46 -1.94
CA GLN A 55 2.10 -9.89 -2.06
C GLN A 55 2.31 -8.70 -1.11
N MET A 56 1.28 -7.87 -0.89
CA MET A 56 1.32 -6.78 0.08
C MET A 56 1.61 -7.30 1.49
N ARG A 57 0.94 -8.37 1.91
CA ARG A 57 1.22 -9.05 3.19
C ARG A 57 2.66 -9.54 3.28
N GLN A 58 3.25 -9.99 2.17
CA GLN A 58 4.65 -10.42 2.16
C GLN A 58 5.62 -9.24 2.33
N VAL A 59 5.34 -8.10 1.70
CA VAL A 59 6.11 -6.86 1.88
C VAL A 59 6.11 -6.44 3.35
N GLU A 60 4.93 -6.42 3.99
CA GLU A 60 4.82 -6.07 5.41
C GLU A 60 5.58 -7.05 6.33
N LYS A 61 5.54 -8.35 6.04
CA LYS A 61 6.33 -9.36 6.76
C LYS A 61 7.84 -9.13 6.59
N ASN A 62 8.29 -8.76 5.39
CA ASN A 62 9.69 -8.49 5.12
C ASN A 62 10.17 -7.25 5.89
N LEU A 63 9.42 -6.15 5.85
CA LEU A 63 9.72 -4.92 6.58
C LEU A 63 9.72 -5.17 8.10
N THR A 64 8.78 -5.96 8.59
CA THR A 64 8.72 -6.35 10.01
C THR A 64 9.95 -7.16 10.42
N ARG A 65 10.34 -8.18 9.63
CA ARG A 65 11.55 -8.97 9.88
C ARG A 65 12.81 -8.12 9.84
N GLN A 66 12.92 -7.25 8.85
CA GLN A 66 14.03 -6.33 8.73
C GLN A 66 14.14 -5.47 9.98
N ARG A 67 13.05 -4.84 10.41
CA ARG A 67 13.02 -4.04 11.64
C ARG A 67 13.46 -4.83 12.87
N SER A 68 12.99 -6.06 13.02
CA SER A 68 13.35 -6.92 14.16
C SER A 68 14.81 -7.39 14.15
N SER A 69 15.49 -7.35 13.00
CA SER A 69 16.92 -7.67 12.89
C SER A 69 17.85 -6.48 13.17
N LEU A 70 17.31 -5.28 13.31
CA LEU A 70 18.07 -4.07 13.61
C LEU A 70 18.30 -3.91 15.12
N SER A 71 19.22 -3.02 15.50
CA SER A 71 19.30 -2.55 16.88
C SER A 71 17.99 -1.84 17.26
N GLU A 72 17.72 -1.70 18.56
CA GLU A 72 16.46 -1.10 19.02
C GLU A 72 16.27 0.34 18.50
N GLU A 73 17.34 1.13 18.53
CA GLU A 73 17.35 2.51 18.01
C GLU A 73 17.06 2.54 16.50
N ASP A 74 17.75 1.70 15.74
CA ASP A 74 17.59 1.62 14.28
C ASP A 74 16.21 1.07 13.88
N GLY A 75 15.72 0.08 14.61
CA GLY A 75 14.38 -0.49 14.41
C GLY A 75 13.28 0.53 14.70
N ARG A 76 13.44 1.33 15.78
CA ARG A 76 12.54 2.45 16.07
C ARG A 76 12.58 3.50 14.96
N ARG A 77 13.77 3.90 14.52
CA ARG A 77 13.92 4.89 13.44
C ARG A 77 13.31 4.42 12.12
N LEU A 78 13.53 3.16 11.74
CA LEU A 78 12.91 2.58 10.55
C LEU A 78 11.38 2.58 10.66
N ALA A 79 10.82 2.25 11.83
CA ALA A 79 9.37 2.27 12.05
C ALA A 79 8.78 3.68 11.87
N GLU A 80 9.45 4.70 12.39
CA GLU A 80 9.06 6.11 12.21
C GLU A 80 9.03 6.47 10.72
N LEU A 81 10.09 6.15 9.97
CA LEU A 81 10.16 6.42 8.53
C LEU A 81 9.03 5.71 7.76
N LEU A 82 8.78 4.43 8.04
CA LEU A 82 7.68 3.66 7.44
C LEU A 82 6.29 4.20 7.83
N SER A 83 6.17 4.85 8.99
CA SER A 83 4.97 5.55 9.41
C SER A 83 4.79 6.93 8.77
N GLY A 84 5.78 7.41 8.01
CA GLY A 84 5.75 8.69 7.29
C GLY A 84 6.47 9.84 7.99
N ALA A 85 7.35 9.55 8.96
CA ALA A 85 8.24 10.56 9.54
C ALA A 85 9.17 11.14 8.47
N GLN A 86 9.58 12.39 8.66
CA GLN A 86 10.56 13.05 7.80
C GLN A 86 11.95 12.45 8.00
N ALA A 87 12.74 12.44 6.93
CA ALA A 87 14.16 12.12 6.99
C ALA A 87 14.92 13.09 7.91
N GLN A 88 15.78 12.54 8.75
CA GLN A 88 16.67 13.31 9.63
C GLN A 88 18.10 13.35 9.06
N ARG A 89 18.45 12.37 8.23
CA ARG A 89 19.73 12.29 7.53
C ARG A 89 19.54 12.18 6.04
N GLN A 90 20.57 12.54 5.28
CA GLN A 90 20.51 12.57 3.82
C GLN A 90 20.23 11.17 3.23
N GLU A 91 20.75 10.12 3.86
CA GLU A 91 20.57 8.73 3.44
C GLU A 91 19.10 8.27 3.56
N GLU A 92 18.33 8.88 4.45
CA GLU A 92 16.92 8.53 4.71
C GLU A 92 15.96 9.15 3.70
N ASN A 93 16.38 10.20 2.97
CA ASN A 93 15.54 10.96 2.05
C ASN A 93 14.85 10.08 1.01
N ALA A 94 15.59 9.13 0.44
CA ALA A 94 15.08 8.27 -0.61
C ALA A 94 13.96 7.34 -0.11
N LEU A 95 14.10 6.81 1.10
CA LEU A 95 13.06 5.99 1.75
C LEU A 95 11.88 6.85 2.17
N SER A 96 12.12 7.97 2.85
CA SER A 96 11.08 8.92 3.31
C SER A 96 10.22 9.41 2.14
N GLY A 97 10.84 9.77 1.00
CA GLY A 97 10.14 10.21 -0.20
C GLY A 97 9.29 9.09 -0.83
N GLN A 98 9.79 7.85 -0.84
CA GLN A 98 9.04 6.71 -1.34
C GLN A 98 7.82 6.41 -0.45
N VAL A 99 7.99 6.40 0.88
CA VAL A 99 6.89 6.19 1.84
C VAL A 99 5.84 7.29 1.68
N GLY A 100 6.25 8.54 1.56
CA GLY A 100 5.33 9.66 1.30
C GLY A 100 4.53 9.49 0.01
N THR A 101 5.14 8.94 -1.04
CA THR A 101 4.45 8.62 -2.30
C THR A 101 3.44 7.48 -2.12
N ASN A 102 3.83 6.42 -1.41
CA ASN A 102 2.95 5.30 -1.11
C ASN A 102 1.73 5.71 -0.29
N ARG A 103 1.91 6.55 0.73
CA ARG A 103 0.81 7.05 1.57
C ARG A 103 -0.20 7.88 0.77
N ARG A 104 0.27 8.73 -0.14
CA ARG A 104 -0.61 9.52 -1.03
C ARG A 104 -1.46 8.60 -1.92
N LEU A 105 -0.82 7.62 -2.57
CA LEU A 105 -1.53 6.67 -3.42
C LEU A 105 -2.51 5.79 -2.63
N LEU A 106 -2.11 5.32 -1.44
CA LEU A 106 -3.01 4.57 -0.55
C LEU A 106 -4.22 5.42 -0.15
N GLY A 107 -4.03 6.70 0.16
CA GLY A 107 -5.13 7.63 0.42
C GLY A 107 -6.11 7.73 -0.75
N GLN A 108 -5.58 7.88 -1.98
CA GLN A 108 -6.41 7.90 -3.20
C GLN A 108 -7.15 6.57 -3.43
N LEU A 109 -6.49 5.45 -3.21
CA LEU A 109 -7.08 4.10 -3.30
C LEU A 109 -8.23 3.93 -2.31
N VAL A 110 -8.05 4.32 -1.05
CA VAL A 110 -9.09 4.23 -0.02
C VAL A 110 -10.30 5.09 -0.38
N GLU A 111 -10.09 6.31 -0.86
CA GLU A 111 -11.20 7.18 -1.28
C GLU A 111 -11.95 6.64 -2.49
N LEU A 112 -11.24 6.00 -3.44
CA LEU A 112 -11.87 5.33 -4.56
C LEU A 112 -12.67 4.11 -4.09
N ASP A 113 -12.09 3.25 -3.25
CA ASP A 113 -12.74 2.05 -2.75
C ASP A 113 -14.01 2.39 -1.93
N LYS A 114 -13.97 3.44 -1.11
CA LYS A 114 -15.16 3.98 -0.41
C LYS A 114 -16.29 4.31 -1.38
N ARG A 115 -16.00 4.99 -2.48
CA ARG A 115 -17.01 5.37 -3.49
C ARG A 115 -17.61 4.13 -4.16
N VAL A 116 -16.77 3.17 -4.55
CA VAL A 116 -17.22 1.91 -5.14
C VAL A 116 -18.08 1.12 -4.15
N ASN A 117 -17.63 1.00 -2.90
CA ASN A 117 -18.34 0.26 -1.86
C ASN A 117 -19.74 0.84 -1.60
N LYS A 118 -19.87 2.17 -1.51
CA LYS A 118 -21.18 2.84 -1.36
C LYS A 118 -22.09 2.58 -2.56
N LYS A 119 -21.58 2.55 -3.79
CA LYS A 119 -22.38 2.24 -4.98
C LYS A 119 -22.90 0.80 -4.97
N VAL A 120 -22.06 -0.16 -4.59
CA VAL A 120 -22.40 -1.60 -4.58
C VAL A 120 -23.37 -1.94 -3.44
N THR A 121 -23.14 -1.39 -2.25
CA THR A 121 -23.83 -1.84 -1.02
C THR A 121 -24.90 -0.87 -0.49
N ARG A 122 -25.01 0.34 -1.08
CA ARG A 122 -25.90 1.41 -0.64
C ARG A 122 -25.81 1.66 0.87
N GLU A 123 -26.83 1.27 1.64
CA GLU A 123 -26.91 1.47 3.10
C GLU A 123 -26.05 0.50 3.92
N LYS A 124 -25.49 -0.56 3.30
CA LYS A 124 -24.63 -1.55 3.96
C LYS A 124 -23.14 -1.30 3.73
N SER A 125 -22.76 -0.03 3.51
CA SER A 125 -21.36 0.30 3.27
C SER A 125 -20.50 -0.10 4.47
N VAL A 126 -19.36 -0.73 4.17
CA VAL A 126 -18.36 -1.11 5.19
C VAL A 126 -17.68 0.13 5.76
N TYR A 127 -17.77 1.26 5.06
CA TYR A 127 -17.32 2.56 5.51
C TYR A 127 -18.52 3.32 6.09
N GLN A 128 -18.61 3.38 7.43
CA GLN A 128 -19.53 4.30 8.12
C GLN A 128 -19.15 5.75 7.85
#